data_AF-A0A357C2M0-F1
#
_entry.id   AF-A0A357C2M0-F1
#
_cell.length_a   1.000
_cell.length_b   1.000
_cell.length_c   1.000
_cell.angle_alpha   90.00
_cell.angle_beta   90.00
_cell.angle_gamma   90.00
#
_symmetry.space_group_name_H-M   'P 1'
#
loop_
_entity.id
_entity.type
_entity.pdbx_description
1 polymer ?
#
loop_
_entity_poly.entity_id
_entity_poly.type
_entity_poly.pdbx_seq_one_letter_code
_entity_poly.pdbx_strand_id
1 'polypeptide(L)'
;MTKEIFPEGQVIFKNKPYTGEFLRITMDEIDKAGESFMGMLKADEPDAVYFLFFLKGDAYAAGCIKNNKPMPISIKDFMQHISTDTSKRTLSLHKTDPMLLKGMLVFLQREPSTKVTTDMINIESILTQIKNEKTAAFVILKRNNAYNFFFFHSGEAKMAHFADTSHAGITEDSPIAEQMLLYAYPADKTPIEVLVYRDIKTSEARDTTEIKQFLIADALMYEQKETAKQADVAPPAAAAEKEEKALRVRIEVTDGPQKGNKFNVPLPCTIGRRDATIRIRDMTISKTHASLEVSEGKIIFRDLDSTNGSIVNGKPVKEVELSSGSTVQMGNTTLKIHFVTS
;
A
#
# COMPACT_ATOMS: atom_id res chain seq x y z
N MET A 1 -12.50 1.43 27.80
CA MET A 1 -13.55 0.92 26.88
C MET A 1 -13.03 -0.35 26.23
N THR A 2 -13.90 -1.30 25.85
CA THR A 2 -13.47 -2.49 25.10
C THR A 2 -13.18 -2.09 23.66
N LYS A 3 -12.02 -2.50 23.12
CA LYS A 3 -11.54 -2.09 21.81
C LYS A 3 -12.39 -2.70 20.69
N GLU A 4 -12.76 -1.91 19.69
CA GLU A 4 -13.50 -2.37 18.51
C GLU A 4 -12.68 -3.39 17.70
N ILE A 5 -13.33 -4.43 17.18
CA ILE A 5 -12.72 -5.57 16.48
C ILE A 5 -13.28 -5.60 15.05
N PHE A 6 -12.38 -5.49 14.08
CA PHE A 6 -12.70 -5.51 12.65
C PHE A 6 -12.11 -6.75 12.00
N PRO A 7 -12.58 -7.17 10.82
CA PRO A 7 -11.92 -8.21 10.06
C PRO A 7 -10.54 -7.70 9.62
N GLU A 8 -9.50 -8.49 9.86
CA GLU A 8 -8.10 -8.04 9.78
C GLU A 8 -7.35 -8.60 8.56
N GLY A 9 -7.96 -9.45 7.72
CA GLY A 9 -7.28 -10.08 6.59
C GLY A 9 -6.08 -10.94 7.01
N GLN A 10 -5.04 -10.97 6.17
CA GLN A 10 -3.78 -11.65 6.49
C GLN A 10 -2.91 -10.77 7.37
N VAL A 11 -2.65 -11.22 8.60
CA VAL A 11 -1.77 -10.54 9.56
C VAL A 11 -0.31 -10.71 9.10
N ILE A 12 0.40 -9.58 8.91
CA ILE A 12 1.86 -9.56 8.71
C ILE A 12 2.56 -9.46 10.06
N PHE A 13 2.13 -8.51 10.90
CA PHE A 13 2.50 -8.46 12.31
C PHE A 13 1.40 -7.77 13.12
N LYS A 14 1.38 -8.00 14.43
CA LYS A 14 0.37 -7.45 15.34
C LYS A 14 0.99 -6.92 16.63
N ASN A 15 0.43 -5.82 17.14
CA ASN A 15 0.74 -5.22 18.44
C ASN A 15 2.25 -4.95 18.68
N LYS A 16 3.00 -4.58 17.64
CA LYS A 16 4.41 -4.21 17.79
C LYS A 16 4.54 -2.81 18.37
N PRO A 17 5.37 -2.58 19.41
CA PRO A 17 5.57 -1.23 19.94
C PRO A 17 5.98 -0.25 18.85
N TYR A 18 5.42 0.95 18.84
CA TYR A 18 5.82 1.98 17.91
C TYR A 18 7.25 2.45 18.19
N THR A 19 8.09 2.46 17.16
CA THR A 19 9.30 3.30 17.09
C THR A 19 9.37 3.92 15.69
N GLY A 20 9.99 5.10 15.57
CA GLY A 20 10.18 5.74 14.25
C GLY A 20 10.98 4.86 13.29
N GLU A 21 11.96 4.12 13.80
CA GLU A 21 12.74 3.15 13.04
C GLU A 21 11.88 1.98 12.54
N PHE A 22 11.06 1.40 13.42
CA PHE A 22 10.17 0.29 13.06
C PHE A 22 9.13 0.70 12.03
N LEU A 23 8.55 1.90 12.16
CA LEU A 23 7.66 2.47 11.16
C LEU A 23 8.37 2.62 9.81
N ARG A 24 9.60 3.16 9.80
CA ARG A 24 10.38 3.35 8.57
C ARG A 24 10.65 2.02 7.85
N ILE A 25 11.10 1.00 8.58
CA ILE A 25 11.33 -0.35 8.03
C ILE A 25 10.03 -0.92 7.46
N THR A 26 8.92 -0.77 8.18
CA THR A 26 7.60 -1.22 7.72
C THR A 26 7.20 -0.53 6.40
N MET A 27 7.43 0.77 6.27
CA MET A 27 7.12 1.51 5.03
C MET A 27 7.98 1.07 3.86
N ASP A 28 9.28 0.82 4.10
CA ASP A 28 10.21 0.32 3.09
C ASP A 28 9.82 -1.08 2.58
N GLU A 29 9.35 -1.97 3.47
CA GLU A 29 8.83 -3.28 3.07
C GLU A 29 7.56 -3.18 2.21
N ILE A 30 6.66 -2.24 2.53
CA ILE A 30 5.46 -1.97 1.74
C ILE A 30 5.83 -1.44 0.35
N ASP A 31 6.76 -0.49 0.27
CA ASP A 31 7.22 0.08 -1.00
C ASP A 31 7.90 -0.98 -1.88
N LYS A 32 8.77 -1.81 -1.29
CA LYS A 32 9.40 -2.96 -1.96
C LYS A 32 8.37 -3.95 -2.51
N ALA A 33 7.30 -4.22 -1.77
CA ALA A 33 6.21 -5.08 -2.23
C ALA A 33 5.42 -4.43 -3.38
N GLY A 34 5.36 -3.10 -3.45
CA GLY A 34 4.82 -2.32 -4.57
C GLY A 34 3.40 -2.75 -4.96
N GLU A 35 3.17 -3.03 -6.25
CA GLU A 35 1.83 -3.39 -6.76
C GLU A 35 1.22 -4.64 -6.10
N SER A 36 2.04 -5.50 -5.47
CA SER A 36 1.56 -6.69 -4.76
C SER A 36 1.01 -6.39 -3.37
N PHE A 37 1.23 -5.18 -2.84
CA PHE A 37 0.76 -4.80 -1.51
C PHE A 37 -0.58 -4.07 -1.58
N MET A 38 -1.57 -4.65 -0.92
CA MET A 38 -2.84 -4.02 -0.60
C MET A 38 -3.16 -4.35 0.85
N GLY A 39 -3.45 -3.34 1.65
CA GLY A 39 -3.55 -3.55 3.08
C GLY A 39 -3.77 -2.30 3.89
N MET A 40 -3.64 -2.47 5.20
CA MET A 40 -3.76 -1.39 6.17
C MET A 40 -2.71 -1.53 7.26
N LEU A 41 -2.07 -0.41 7.58
CA LEU A 41 -1.34 -0.22 8.83
C LEU A 41 -2.33 0.33 9.86
N LYS A 42 -2.39 -0.32 11.02
CA LYS A 42 -3.23 0.04 12.15
C LYS A 42 -2.35 0.51 13.30
N ALA A 43 -2.67 1.67 13.85
CA ALA A 43 -2.05 2.21 15.05
C ALA A 43 -3.08 2.21 16.18
N ASP A 44 -2.82 1.39 17.19
CA ASP A 44 -3.71 1.15 18.31
C ASP A 44 -3.33 2.00 19.52
N GLU A 45 -4.33 2.64 20.10
CA GLU A 45 -4.24 3.49 21.29
C GLU A 45 -5.31 3.07 22.31
N PRO A 46 -5.22 3.51 23.58
CA PRO A 46 -6.19 3.14 24.61
C PRO A 46 -7.65 3.48 24.26
N ASP A 47 -7.89 4.64 23.63
CA ASP A 47 -9.23 5.17 23.35
C ASP A 47 -9.47 5.48 21.86
N ALA A 48 -8.54 5.08 20.98
CA ALA A 48 -8.64 5.32 19.55
C ALA A 48 -7.91 4.24 18.74
N VAL A 49 -8.31 4.10 17.49
CA VAL A 49 -7.58 3.30 16.50
C VAL A 49 -7.44 4.13 15.24
N TYR A 50 -6.22 4.18 14.70
CA TYR A 50 -5.90 4.90 13.47
C TYR A 50 -5.52 3.91 12.37
N PHE A 51 -5.86 4.26 11.14
CA PHE A 51 -5.66 3.42 9.96
C PHE A 51 -4.99 4.24 8.87
N LEU A 52 -3.97 3.64 8.24
CA LEU A 52 -3.40 4.08 6.98
C LEU A 52 -3.55 2.95 5.97
N PHE A 53 -4.28 3.23 4.89
CA PHE A 53 -4.62 2.27 3.85
C PHE A 53 -3.64 2.39 2.69
N PHE A 54 -3.25 1.24 2.16
CA PHE A 54 -2.33 1.13 1.04
C PHE A 54 -3.00 0.42 -0.13
N LEU A 55 -2.84 1.00 -1.32
CA LEU A 55 -3.31 0.44 -2.56
C LEU A 55 -2.12 0.35 -3.54
N LYS A 56 -1.72 -0.87 -3.89
CA LYS A 56 -0.57 -1.13 -4.76
C LYS A 56 0.73 -0.52 -4.20
N GLY A 57 0.92 -0.63 -2.88
CA GLY A 57 2.09 -0.10 -2.16
C GLY A 57 2.00 1.40 -1.85
N ASP A 58 1.19 2.17 -2.57
CA ASP A 58 1.01 3.60 -2.30
C ASP A 58 0.06 3.82 -1.11
N ALA A 59 0.41 4.76 -0.24
CA ALA A 59 -0.53 5.31 0.73
C ALA A 59 -1.73 5.93 -0.02
N TYR A 60 -2.93 5.49 0.33
CA TYR A 60 -4.16 5.77 -0.42
C TYR A 60 -5.13 6.63 0.38
N ALA A 61 -5.39 6.28 1.63
CA ALA A 61 -6.28 7.03 2.50
C ALA A 61 -5.94 6.78 3.97
N ALA A 62 -6.43 7.63 4.86
CA ALA A 62 -6.32 7.43 6.29
C ALA A 62 -7.68 7.68 6.98
N GLY A 63 -7.84 7.10 8.16
CA GLY A 63 -9.02 7.29 8.98
C GLY A 63 -8.75 6.91 10.42
N CYS A 64 -9.66 7.28 11.31
CA CYS A 64 -9.59 6.85 12.69
C CYS A 64 -10.97 6.56 13.25
N ILE A 65 -10.98 5.82 14.35
CA ILE A 65 -12.15 5.63 15.19
C ILE A 65 -11.77 6.16 16.56
N LYS A 66 -12.42 7.24 16.96
CA LYS A 66 -12.22 7.89 18.26
C LYS A 66 -13.58 8.10 18.90
N ASN A 67 -13.73 7.72 20.17
CA ASN A 67 -15.01 7.78 20.88
C ASN A 67 -16.14 7.05 20.11
N ASN A 68 -15.85 5.86 19.56
CA ASN A 68 -16.76 5.05 18.74
C ASN A 68 -17.27 5.75 17.46
N LYS A 69 -16.65 6.86 17.05
CA LYS A 69 -17.00 7.57 15.82
C LYS A 69 -15.94 7.31 14.75
N PRO A 70 -16.28 6.62 13.65
CA PRO A 70 -15.41 6.52 12.49
C PRO A 70 -15.35 7.86 11.76
N MET A 71 -14.16 8.26 11.30
CA MET A 71 -13.99 9.45 10.48
C MET A 71 -12.77 9.33 9.56
N PRO A 72 -12.82 9.93 8.35
CA PRO A 72 -11.64 10.03 7.51
C PRO A 72 -10.72 11.13 8.07
N ILE A 73 -9.42 10.94 7.92
CA ILE A 73 -8.39 11.95 8.22
C ILE A 73 -7.42 12.05 7.04
N SER A 74 -6.62 13.11 6.99
CA SER A 74 -5.54 13.20 6.00
C SER A 74 -4.42 12.22 6.34
N ILE A 75 -3.63 11.82 5.33
CA ILE A 75 -2.45 10.96 5.57
C ILE A 75 -1.43 11.72 6.42
N LYS A 76 -1.30 13.04 6.21
CA LYS A 76 -0.47 13.92 7.03
C LYS A 76 -0.90 13.93 8.49
N ASP A 77 -2.20 14.06 8.77
CA ASP A 77 -2.71 14.05 10.15
C ASP A 77 -2.43 12.69 10.81
N PHE A 78 -2.60 11.60 10.07
CA PHE A 78 -2.21 10.26 10.53
C PHE A 78 -0.73 10.24 10.90
N MET A 79 0.16 10.64 9.98
CA MET A 79 1.62 10.59 10.17
C MET A 79 2.08 11.48 11.32
N GLN A 80 1.52 12.70 11.42
CA GLN A 80 1.79 13.61 12.52
C GLN A 80 1.33 13.01 13.85
N HIS A 81 0.10 12.51 13.92
CA HIS A 81 -0.44 11.90 15.13
C HIS A 81 0.40 10.71 15.59
N ILE A 82 0.76 9.80 14.68
CA ILE A 82 1.55 8.62 15.05
C ILE A 82 3.01 8.95 15.39
N SER A 83 3.51 10.13 15.02
CA SER A 83 4.85 10.61 15.39
C SER A 83 4.88 11.33 16.76
N THR A 84 3.73 11.78 17.25
CA THR A 84 3.58 12.45 18.55
C THR A 84 3.14 11.48 19.65
N ASP A 85 3.73 11.63 20.86
CA ASP A 85 3.51 10.81 22.07
C ASP A 85 3.45 9.29 21.82
N THR A 86 4.61 8.64 21.94
CA THR A 86 4.85 7.27 21.49
C THR A 86 4.68 6.22 22.59
N SER A 87 4.50 6.65 23.84
CA SER A 87 4.77 5.81 25.02
C SER A 87 3.80 4.62 25.21
N LYS A 88 2.69 4.55 24.46
CA LYS A 88 1.66 3.50 24.61
C LYS A 88 1.06 3.01 23.28
N ARG A 89 1.64 3.34 22.14
CA ARG A 89 1.10 2.99 20.81
C ARG A 89 1.68 1.67 20.31
N THR A 90 0.82 0.82 19.74
CA THR A 90 1.27 -0.35 18.99
C THR A 90 0.83 -0.28 17.53
N LEU A 91 1.63 -0.89 16.66
CA LEU A 91 1.37 -1.02 15.24
C LEU A 91 1.00 -2.46 14.89
N SER A 92 0.09 -2.61 13.93
CA SER A 92 -0.24 -3.89 13.30
C SER A 92 -0.35 -3.68 11.79
N LEU A 93 0.23 -4.58 11.00
CA LEU A 93 0.17 -4.53 9.53
C LEU A 93 -0.57 -5.72 9.00
N HIS A 94 -1.47 -5.44 8.06
CA HIS A 94 -2.40 -6.41 7.50
C HIS A 94 -2.43 -6.31 5.99
N LYS A 95 -2.29 -7.45 5.30
CA LYS A 95 -2.67 -7.57 3.88
C LYS A 95 -4.17 -7.87 3.79
N THR A 96 -4.84 -7.27 2.83
CA THR A 96 -6.29 -7.39 2.64
C THR A 96 -6.60 -7.68 1.18
N ASP A 97 -7.71 -8.36 0.91
CA ASP A 97 -8.32 -8.33 -0.40
C ASP A 97 -8.97 -6.94 -0.68
N PRO A 98 -9.35 -6.64 -1.94
CA PRO A 98 -9.91 -5.35 -2.33
C PRO A 98 -11.22 -4.97 -1.64
N MET A 99 -12.04 -5.94 -1.27
CA MET A 99 -13.36 -5.67 -0.72
C MET A 99 -13.29 -5.44 0.77
N LEU A 100 -12.45 -6.16 1.52
CA LEU A 100 -12.19 -5.82 2.91
C LEU A 100 -11.62 -4.41 3.04
N LEU A 101 -10.64 -4.05 2.21
CA LEU A 101 -10.09 -2.69 2.17
C LEU A 101 -11.19 -1.66 1.85
N LYS A 102 -12.02 -1.94 0.84
CA LYS A 102 -13.16 -1.09 0.48
C LYS A 102 -14.17 -0.95 1.61
N GLY A 103 -14.51 -2.03 2.33
CA GLY A 103 -15.44 -2.00 3.46
C GLY A 103 -14.95 -1.12 4.59
N MET A 104 -13.67 -1.24 4.96
CA MET A 104 -13.05 -0.37 5.97
C MET A 104 -13.09 1.10 5.55
N LEU A 105 -12.80 1.40 4.28
CA LEU A 105 -12.89 2.77 3.76
C LEU A 105 -14.33 3.29 3.75
N VAL A 106 -15.32 2.50 3.33
CA VAL A 106 -16.74 2.92 3.38
C VAL A 106 -17.16 3.19 4.82
N PHE A 107 -16.81 2.31 5.75
CA PHE A 107 -17.11 2.48 7.18
C PHE A 107 -16.50 3.77 7.76
N LEU A 108 -15.31 4.17 7.30
CA LEU A 108 -14.65 5.39 7.75
C LEU A 108 -15.13 6.66 7.03
N GLN A 109 -15.57 6.56 5.77
CA GLN A 109 -15.85 7.71 4.91
C GLN A 109 -17.33 8.03 4.72
N ARG A 110 -18.23 7.09 5.05
CA ARG A 110 -19.67 7.19 4.78
C ARG A 110 -20.48 6.97 6.04
N GLU A 111 -21.67 7.56 6.06
CA GLU A 111 -22.70 7.23 7.05
C GLU A 111 -23.61 6.12 6.50
N PRO A 112 -24.09 5.21 7.36
CA PRO A 112 -25.02 4.19 6.92
C PRO A 112 -26.36 4.82 6.50
N SER A 113 -26.90 4.37 5.38
CA SER A 113 -28.26 4.72 4.94
C SER A 113 -29.34 4.16 5.86
N THR A 114 -29.03 3.12 6.63
CA THR A 114 -29.93 2.53 7.62
C THR A 114 -29.10 2.01 8.79
N LYS A 115 -29.54 2.33 10.01
CA LYS A 115 -28.93 1.91 11.26
C LYS A 115 -30.04 1.47 12.22
N VAL A 116 -30.15 0.17 12.46
CA VAL A 116 -31.25 -0.45 13.22
C VAL A 116 -30.74 -1.65 14.02
N THR A 117 -31.57 -2.20 14.90
CA THR A 117 -31.30 -3.45 15.62
C THR A 117 -32.26 -4.56 15.20
N THR A 118 -31.88 -5.82 15.39
CA THR A 118 -32.67 -6.98 14.92
C THR A 118 -33.99 -7.23 15.65
N ASP A 119 -34.19 -6.60 16.81
CA ASP A 119 -35.47 -6.53 17.51
C ASP A 119 -36.42 -5.49 16.89
N MET A 120 -35.88 -4.47 16.21
CA MET A 120 -36.67 -3.44 15.53
C MET A 120 -37.07 -3.83 14.10
N ILE A 121 -36.16 -4.50 13.37
CA ILE A 121 -36.38 -4.88 11.97
C ILE A 121 -35.92 -6.32 11.73
N ASN A 122 -36.76 -7.11 11.06
CA ASN A 122 -36.36 -8.41 10.54
C ASN A 122 -35.33 -8.21 9.41
N ILE A 123 -34.12 -8.74 9.61
CA ILE A 123 -33.01 -8.64 8.64
C ILE A 123 -33.38 -9.26 7.28
N GLU A 124 -34.25 -10.28 7.25
CA GLU A 124 -34.73 -10.89 6.02
C GLU A 124 -35.46 -9.88 5.12
N SER A 125 -36.14 -8.89 5.72
CA SER A 125 -36.77 -7.78 4.99
C SER A 125 -35.71 -6.93 4.29
N ILE A 126 -34.62 -6.61 4.99
CA ILE A 126 -33.47 -5.87 4.43
C ILE A 126 -32.84 -6.67 3.27
N LEU A 127 -32.62 -7.97 3.47
CA LEU A 127 -32.07 -8.85 2.44
C LEU A 127 -32.98 -8.95 1.22
N THR A 128 -34.29 -9.09 1.44
CA THR A 128 -35.30 -9.14 0.39
C THR A 128 -35.32 -7.82 -0.40
N GLN A 129 -35.22 -6.69 0.28
CA GLN A 129 -35.14 -5.38 -0.37
C GLN A 129 -33.89 -5.26 -1.24
N ILE A 130 -32.71 -5.61 -0.72
CA ILE A 130 -31.45 -5.60 -1.49
C ILE A 130 -31.56 -6.50 -2.73
N LYS A 131 -32.14 -7.70 -2.57
CA LYS A 131 -32.36 -8.65 -3.66
C LYS A 131 -33.29 -8.11 -4.73
N ASN A 132 -34.44 -7.55 -4.34
CA ASN A 132 -35.44 -7.02 -5.26
C ASN A 132 -34.95 -5.81 -6.05
N GLU A 133 -34.21 -4.92 -5.39
CA GLU A 133 -33.62 -3.74 -6.03
C GLU A 133 -32.44 -4.09 -6.94
N LYS A 134 -31.88 -5.31 -6.83
CA LYS A 134 -30.67 -5.77 -7.54
C LYS A 134 -29.50 -4.79 -7.38
N THR A 135 -29.41 -4.13 -6.24
CA THR A 135 -28.38 -3.12 -5.98
C THR A 135 -27.15 -3.73 -5.33
N ALA A 136 -26.01 -3.05 -5.48
CA ALA A 136 -24.87 -3.30 -4.62
C ALA A 136 -25.14 -2.70 -3.24
N ALA A 137 -24.74 -3.41 -2.19
CA ALA A 137 -24.86 -2.93 -0.82
C ALA A 137 -23.68 -3.45 0.01
N PHE A 138 -23.31 -2.68 1.03
CA PHE A 138 -22.40 -3.12 2.07
C PHE A 138 -23.17 -3.13 3.38
N VAL A 139 -23.18 -4.27 4.06
CA VAL A 139 -23.89 -4.46 5.32
C VAL A 139 -22.89 -4.85 6.40
N ILE A 140 -23.03 -4.23 7.56
CA ILE A 140 -22.29 -4.58 8.77
C ILE A 140 -23.26 -5.13 9.78
N LEU A 141 -22.92 -6.30 10.34
CA LEU A 141 -23.52 -6.80 11.57
C LEU A 141 -22.54 -6.57 12.71
N LYS A 142 -22.92 -5.69 13.64
CA LYS A 142 -22.13 -5.38 14.82
C LYS A 142 -22.76 -6.06 16.04
N ARG A 143 -21.95 -6.84 16.75
CA ARG A 143 -22.30 -7.39 18.06
C ARG A 143 -21.21 -7.01 19.05
N ASN A 144 -21.62 -6.47 20.19
CA ASN A 144 -20.69 -5.91 21.17
C ASN A 144 -19.75 -4.89 20.48
N ASN A 145 -18.48 -5.24 20.38
CA ASN A 145 -17.41 -4.47 19.77
C ASN A 145 -16.92 -5.06 18.43
N ALA A 146 -17.48 -6.20 17.97
CA ALA A 146 -17.05 -6.88 16.76
C ALA A 146 -17.92 -6.53 15.54
N TYR A 147 -17.28 -6.40 14.38
CA TYR A 147 -17.90 -5.99 13.13
C TYR A 147 -17.72 -7.07 12.06
N ASN A 148 -18.83 -7.65 11.60
CA ASN A 148 -18.82 -8.58 10.47
C ASN A 148 -19.30 -7.86 9.21
N PHE A 149 -18.56 -8.02 8.12
CA PHE A 149 -18.76 -7.30 6.86
C PHE A 149 -19.38 -8.23 5.83
N PHE A 150 -20.43 -7.76 5.14
CA PHE A 150 -21.13 -8.50 4.10
C PHE A 150 -21.28 -7.62 2.86
N PHE A 151 -20.88 -8.15 1.71
CA PHE A 151 -20.90 -7.43 0.44
C PHE A 151 -21.90 -8.05 -0.53
N PHE A 152 -22.79 -7.21 -1.04
CA PHE A 152 -23.83 -7.57 -1.99
C PHE A 152 -23.52 -6.99 -3.36
N HIS A 153 -23.72 -7.80 -4.39
CA HIS A 153 -23.64 -7.39 -5.79
C HIS A 153 -24.82 -7.97 -6.56
N SER A 154 -25.51 -7.13 -7.32
CA SER A 154 -26.73 -7.50 -8.05
C SER A 154 -27.79 -8.17 -7.16
N GLY A 155 -27.91 -7.71 -5.91
CA GLY A 155 -28.88 -8.21 -4.94
C GLY A 155 -28.48 -9.48 -4.18
N GLU A 156 -27.33 -10.08 -4.47
CA GLU A 156 -26.87 -11.32 -3.81
C GLU A 156 -25.64 -11.08 -2.93
N ALA A 157 -25.58 -11.75 -1.79
CA ALA A 157 -24.39 -11.76 -0.93
C ALA A 157 -23.27 -12.53 -1.65
N LYS A 158 -22.15 -11.85 -1.90
CA LYS A 158 -21.00 -12.41 -2.65
C LYS A 158 -19.76 -12.61 -1.79
N MET A 159 -19.61 -11.86 -0.71
CA MET A 159 -18.48 -12.04 0.19
C MET A 159 -18.81 -11.63 1.61
N ALA A 160 -18.16 -12.28 2.57
CA ALA A 160 -18.20 -11.90 3.97
C ALA A 160 -16.80 -11.90 4.58
N HIS A 161 -16.57 -11.01 5.55
CA HIS A 161 -15.39 -11.04 6.39
C HIS A 161 -15.83 -10.94 7.85
N PHE A 162 -15.39 -11.89 8.65
CA PHE A 162 -15.79 -12.00 10.04
C PHE A 162 -14.66 -11.49 10.94
N ALA A 163 -15.00 -10.55 11.84
CA ALA A 163 -14.20 -10.23 13.01
C ALA A 163 -14.50 -11.18 14.17
N ASP A 164 -15.72 -11.71 14.20
CA ASP A 164 -16.24 -12.61 15.21
C ASP A 164 -16.98 -13.77 14.54
N THR A 165 -16.50 -14.99 14.79
CA THR A 165 -17.06 -16.26 14.33
C THR A 165 -17.63 -17.10 15.47
N SER A 166 -17.83 -16.53 16.66
CA SER A 166 -18.24 -17.24 17.89
C SER A 166 -19.68 -17.80 17.88
N HIS A 167 -20.25 -18.10 16.71
CA HIS A 167 -21.58 -18.66 16.57
C HIS A 167 -21.59 -20.08 16.03
N ALA A 168 -22.23 -20.96 16.80
CA ALA A 168 -22.49 -22.35 16.45
C ALA A 168 -23.24 -22.41 15.12
N GLY A 169 -22.63 -23.05 14.12
CA GLY A 169 -23.28 -23.33 12.83
C GLY A 169 -22.79 -22.50 11.64
N ILE A 170 -21.92 -21.49 11.83
CA ILE A 170 -21.22 -20.89 10.68
C ILE A 170 -20.18 -21.92 10.20
N THR A 171 -20.51 -22.61 9.11
CA THR A 171 -19.57 -23.46 8.38
C THR A 171 -19.08 -22.73 7.14
N GLU A 172 -17.83 -22.94 6.73
CA GLU A 172 -17.28 -22.30 5.52
C GLU A 172 -18.07 -22.66 4.25
N ASP A 173 -18.75 -23.81 4.26
CA ASP A 173 -19.54 -24.32 3.12
C ASP A 173 -20.96 -23.72 3.03
N SER A 174 -21.48 -23.13 4.11
CA SER A 174 -22.82 -22.53 4.12
C SER A 174 -22.86 -21.28 3.22
N PRO A 175 -23.94 -21.03 2.46
CA PRO A 175 -24.12 -19.78 1.73
C PRO A 175 -23.97 -18.55 2.65
N ILE A 176 -23.33 -17.49 2.16
CA ILE A 176 -23.06 -16.28 2.97
C ILE A 176 -24.33 -15.68 3.57
N ALA A 177 -25.45 -15.71 2.85
CA ALA A 177 -26.72 -15.23 3.36
C ALA A 177 -27.20 -16.04 4.58
N GLU A 178 -26.97 -17.35 4.61
CA GLU A 178 -27.29 -18.21 5.74
C GLU A 178 -26.37 -17.91 6.93
N GLN A 179 -25.06 -17.78 6.69
CA GLN A 179 -24.09 -17.38 7.73
C GLN A 179 -24.48 -16.02 8.35
N MET A 180 -24.92 -15.08 7.52
CA MET A 180 -25.39 -13.76 7.95
C MET A 180 -26.65 -13.86 8.82
N LEU A 181 -27.61 -14.72 8.47
CA LEU A 181 -28.84 -14.95 9.26
C LEU A 181 -28.53 -15.62 10.60
N LEU A 182 -27.65 -16.62 10.62
CA LEU A 182 -27.19 -17.28 11.86
C LEU A 182 -26.51 -16.28 12.81
N TYR A 183 -25.72 -15.35 12.27
CA TYR A 183 -25.13 -14.28 13.06
C TYR A 183 -26.17 -13.22 13.48
N ALA A 184 -27.21 -12.98 12.68
CA ALA A 184 -28.23 -12.00 13.01
C ALA A 184 -29.18 -12.42 14.13
N TYR A 185 -29.34 -13.72 14.32
CA TYR A 185 -30.26 -14.30 15.29
C TYR A 185 -29.53 -15.25 16.25
N PRO A 186 -28.79 -14.70 17.22
CA PRO A 186 -28.08 -15.53 18.17
C PRO A 186 -29.02 -16.34 19.06
N ALA A 187 -28.53 -17.49 19.56
CA ALA A 187 -29.31 -18.37 20.42
C ALA A 187 -29.75 -17.69 21.75
N ASP A 188 -28.95 -16.75 22.24
CA ASP A 188 -29.24 -15.94 23.43
C ASP A 188 -30.22 -14.78 23.15
N LYS A 189 -30.63 -14.61 21.89
CA LYS A 189 -31.54 -13.55 21.41
C LYS A 189 -31.04 -12.13 21.67
N THR A 190 -29.74 -11.94 21.92
CA THR A 190 -29.15 -10.61 22.05
C THR A 190 -29.33 -9.83 20.74
N PRO A 191 -29.98 -8.65 20.75
CA PRO A 191 -30.12 -7.84 19.54
C PRO A 191 -28.76 -7.44 18.98
N ILE A 192 -28.62 -7.48 17.66
CA ILE A 192 -27.42 -7.01 16.98
C ILE A 192 -27.70 -5.72 16.22
N GLU A 193 -26.69 -4.87 16.08
CA GLU A 193 -26.79 -3.64 15.31
C GLU A 193 -26.50 -3.95 13.83
N VAL A 194 -27.38 -3.47 12.96
CA VAL A 194 -27.32 -3.64 11.51
C VAL A 194 -27.10 -2.28 10.87
N LEU A 195 -25.98 -2.13 10.16
CA LEU A 195 -25.65 -0.93 9.40
C LEU A 195 -25.70 -1.26 7.91
N VAL A 196 -26.53 -0.56 7.15
CA VAL A 196 -26.66 -0.75 5.69
C VAL A 196 -26.11 0.48 4.98
N TYR A 197 -25.19 0.26 4.05
CA TYR A 197 -24.58 1.27 3.19
C TYR A 197 -24.98 1.01 1.74
N ARG A 198 -25.76 1.92 1.17
CA ARG A 198 -26.07 1.93 -0.28
C ARG A 198 -25.04 2.73 -1.08
N ASP A 199 -24.49 3.80 -0.51
CA ASP A 199 -23.33 4.49 -1.07
C ASP A 199 -22.04 3.80 -0.63
N ILE A 200 -21.46 3.01 -1.54
CA ILE A 200 -20.21 2.27 -1.33
C ILE A 200 -19.03 2.90 -2.06
N LYS A 201 -19.14 4.18 -2.46
CA LYS A 201 -18.04 4.90 -3.10
C LYS A 201 -16.99 5.29 -2.08
N THR A 202 -15.73 5.11 -2.43
CA THR A 202 -14.59 5.52 -1.63
C THR A 202 -13.74 6.51 -2.42
N SER A 203 -12.98 7.32 -1.69
CA SER A 203 -12.07 8.30 -2.27
C SER A 203 -10.70 8.16 -1.63
N GLU A 204 -9.66 8.52 -2.39
CA GLU A 204 -8.32 8.72 -1.85
C GLU A 204 -8.30 9.93 -0.89
N ALA A 205 -7.32 9.97 0.01
CA ALA A 205 -7.13 11.14 0.86
C ALA A 205 -6.72 12.36 0.03
N ARG A 206 -7.16 13.55 0.46
CA ARG A 206 -6.99 14.81 -0.28
C ARG A 206 -5.53 15.23 -0.46
N ASP A 207 -4.66 14.78 0.44
CA ASP A 207 -3.24 15.10 0.52
C ASP A 207 -2.35 14.01 -0.08
N THR A 208 -2.91 12.98 -0.72
CA THR A 208 -2.13 11.91 -1.38
C THR A 208 -1.09 12.44 -2.36
N THR A 209 -1.43 13.47 -3.14
CA THR A 209 -0.48 14.09 -4.08
C THR A 209 0.69 14.77 -3.36
N GLU A 210 0.41 15.53 -2.30
CA GLU A 210 1.43 16.21 -1.49
C GLU A 210 2.33 15.21 -0.76
N ILE A 211 1.75 14.13 -0.23
CA ILE A 211 2.50 13.06 0.44
C ILE A 211 3.40 12.35 -0.56
N LYS A 212 2.92 12.05 -1.77
CA LYS A 212 3.77 11.48 -2.83
C LYS A 212 4.93 12.41 -3.17
N GLN A 213 4.69 13.71 -3.28
CA GLN A 213 5.73 14.71 -3.49
C GLN A 213 6.71 14.81 -2.32
N PHE A 214 6.20 14.75 -1.07
CA PHE A 214 7.02 14.80 0.14
C PHE A 214 7.90 13.56 0.29
N LEU A 215 7.38 12.36 0.04
CA LEU A 215 8.16 11.12 0.07
C LEU A 215 9.25 11.13 -1.00
N ILE A 216 8.95 11.67 -2.19
CA ILE A 216 9.96 11.91 -3.23
C ILE A 216 11.02 12.89 -2.72
N ALA A 217 10.62 14.00 -2.10
CA ALA A 217 11.55 14.98 -1.56
C ALA A 217 12.39 14.45 -0.39
N ASP A 218 11.79 13.71 0.56
CA ASP A 218 12.48 13.15 1.71
C ASP A 218 13.47 12.07 1.28
N ALA A 219 13.11 11.21 0.31
CA ALA A 219 14.05 10.27 -0.30
C ALA A 219 15.27 10.99 -0.91
N LEU A 220 15.05 12.10 -1.63
CA LEU A 220 16.13 12.93 -2.17
C LEU A 220 16.99 13.61 -1.08
N MET A 221 16.41 13.95 0.07
CA MET A 221 17.11 14.59 1.20
C MET A 221 17.86 13.57 2.08
N TYR A 222 17.34 12.34 2.22
CA TYR A 222 17.98 11.26 2.96
C TYR A 222 19.27 10.80 2.27
N GLU A 223 19.26 10.71 0.93
CA GLU A 223 20.46 10.46 0.13
C GLU A 223 21.55 11.52 0.38
N GLN A 224 21.17 12.79 0.57
CA GLN A 224 22.11 13.87 0.89
C GLN A 224 22.65 13.77 2.34
N LYS A 225 21.82 13.37 3.30
CA LYS A 225 22.23 13.21 4.71
C LYS A 225 23.16 12.02 4.94
N GLU A 226 22.97 10.89 4.25
CA GLU A 226 23.94 9.78 4.30
C GLU A 226 25.30 10.18 3.71
N THR A 227 25.27 10.95 2.61
CA THR A 227 26.49 11.50 2.00
C THR A 227 27.22 12.47 2.95
N ALA A 228 26.48 13.23 3.77
CA ALA A 228 27.05 14.17 4.75
C ALA A 228 27.52 13.49 6.05
N LYS A 229 26.85 12.43 6.54
CA LYS A 229 27.28 11.67 7.73
C LYS A 229 28.56 10.86 7.51
N GLN A 230 28.88 10.47 6.27
CA GLN A 230 30.14 9.80 5.94
C GLN A 230 31.35 10.75 5.84
N ALA A 231 31.14 12.07 5.88
CA ALA A 231 32.21 13.05 5.76
C ALA A 231 32.90 13.42 7.09
N ASP A 232 32.32 13.07 8.25
CA ASP A 232 32.74 13.64 9.56
C ASP A 232 33.11 12.61 10.65
N VAL A 233 33.35 11.34 10.30
CA VAL A 233 33.86 10.34 11.27
C VAL A 233 35.10 9.65 10.68
N ALA A 234 36.28 10.01 11.17
CA ALA A 234 37.48 9.19 10.97
C ALA A 234 37.29 7.83 11.68
N PRO A 235 37.63 6.69 11.04
CA PRO A 235 37.23 5.38 11.55
C PRO A 235 38.17 4.86 12.66
N PRO A 236 37.65 4.22 13.73
CA PRO A 236 38.39 3.16 14.42
C PRO A 236 38.27 1.88 13.59
N ALA A 237 39.44 1.28 13.39
CA ALA A 237 39.64 0.07 12.62
C ALA A 237 38.91 -1.17 13.18
N ALA A 238 38.72 -2.13 12.26
CA ALA A 238 38.46 -3.55 12.47
C ALA A 238 36.99 -3.98 12.65
N ALA A 239 36.30 -4.14 11.52
CA ALA A 239 35.62 -5.39 11.15
C ALA A 239 35.08 -5.25 9.72
N ALA A 240 35.96 -5.36 8.73
CA ALA A 240 35.59 -5.46 7.32
C ALA A 240 36.06 -6.81 6.79
N GLU A 241 35.16 -7.79 6.81
CA GLU A 241 35.30 -9.00 6.00
C GLU A 241 34.43 -8.85 4.74
N LYS A 242 35.09 -8.32 3.69
CA LYS A 242 34.87 -8.53 2.24
C LYS A 242 33.42 -8.55 1.71
N GLU A 243 32.88 -7.36 1.42
CA GLU A 243 32.09 -7.15 0.20
C GLU A 243 33.04 -6.69 -0.91
N GLU A 244 33.12 -7.42 -2.02
CA GLU A 244 33.75 -6.94 -3.26
C GLU A 244 33.07 -5.63 -3.68
N LYS A 245 33.87 -4.61 -4.00
CA LYS A 245 33.40 -3.30 -4.48
C LYS A 245 32.51 -3.45 -5.73
N ALA A 246 31.20 -3.54 -5.54
CA ALA A 246 30.25 -3.60 -6.65
C ALA A 246 30.25 -2.24 -7.39
N LEU A 247 30.53 -2.26 -8.70
CA LEU A 247 30.44 -1.09 -9.57
C LEU A 247 29.00 -0.56 -9.59
N ARG A 248 28.84 0.76 -9.48
CA ARG A 248 27.53 1.43 -9.43
C ARG A 248 27.37 2.43 -10.57
N VAL A 249 26.13 2.70 -10.93
CA VAL A 249 25.77 3.76 -11.87
C VAL A 249 24.71 4.68 -11.28
N ARG A 250 24.89 5.97 -11.52
CA ARG A 250 23.89 7.00 -11.27
C ARG A 250 23.22 7.36 -12.59
N ILE A 251 21.91 7.19 -12.67
CA ILE A 251 21.10 7.52 -13.83
C ILE A 251 20.23 8.72 -13.49
N GLU A 252 20.18 9.72 -14.36
CA GLU A 252 19.34 10.91 -14.24
C GLU A 252 18.38 10.99 -15.42
N VAL A 253 17.08 11.13 -15.16
CA VAL A 253 16.07 11.36 -16.19
C VAL A 253 16.11 12.84 -16.58
N THR A 254 16.69 13.14 -17.73
CA THR A 254 16.82 14.50 -18.27
C THR A 254 15.62 14.97 -19.08
N ASP A 255 14.79 14.04 -19.57
CA ASP A 255 13.56 14.35 -20.28
C ASP A 255 12.55 13.19 -20.22
N GLY A 256 11.25 13.48 -20.39
CA GLY A 256 10.15 12.50 -20.31
C GLY A 256 9.28 12.61 -19.04
N PRO A 257 8.33 11.66 -18.83
CA PRO A 257 7.33 11.73 -17.75
C PRO A 257 7.90 11.76 -16.32
N GLN A 258 9.16 11.36 -16.17
CA GLN A 258 9.89 11.34 -14.90
C GLN A 258 11.10 12.28 -14.90
N LYS A 259 11.10 13.32 -15.73
CA LYS A 259 12.17 14.32 -15.79
C LYS A 259 12.53 14.83 -14.39
N GLY A 260 13.81 14.79 -14.06
CA GLY A 260 14.37 15.14 -12.75
C GLY A 260 14.64 13.94 -11.84
N ASN A 261 14.04 12.77 -12.10
CA ASN A 261 14.28 11.56 -11.30
C ASN A 261 15.74 11.10 -11.41
N LYS A 262 16.28 10.56 -10.32
CA LYS A 262 17.62 9.99 -10.28
C LYS A 262 17.57 8.59 -9.66
N PHE A 263 18.43 7.69 -10.13
CA PHE A 263 18.56 6.32 -9.66
C PHE A 263 20.02 6.01 -9.40
N ASN A 264 20.35 5.34 -8.30
CA ASN A 264 21.69 4.86 -8.01
C ASN A 264 21.64 3.36 -7.74
N VAL A 265 22.15 2.55 -8.66
CA VAL A 265 22.01 1.08 -8.60
C VAL A 265 23.34 0.37 -8.82
N PRO A 266 23.54 -0.80 -8.17
CA PRO A 266 24.65 -1.68 -8.51
C PRO A 266 24.48 -2.25 -9.92
N LEU A 267 25.60 -2.58 -10.56
CA LEU A 267 25.63 -3.33 -11.80
C LEU A 267 25.84 -4.84 -11.53
N PRO A 268 25.32 -5.73 -12.38
CA PRO A 268 24.48 -5.43 -13.55
C PRO A 268 23.05 -5.03 -13.15
N CYS A 269 22.38 -4.25 -14.01
CA CYS A 269 20.99 -3.87 -13.79
C CYS A 269 20.19 -3.81 -15.09
N THR A 270 18.87 -3.78 -14.99
CA THR A 270 17.96 -3.64 -16.14
C THR A 270 17.15 -2.36 -16.05
N ILE A 271 16.79 -1.79 -17.19
CA ILE A 271 15.95 -0.59 -17.33
C ILE A 271 14.71 -0.96 -18.13
N GLY A 272 13.54 -0.55 -17.68
CA GLY A 272 12.28 -0.86 -18.36
C GLY A 272 11.08 -0.27 -17.67
N ARG A 273 9.90 -0.48 -18.24
CA ARG A 273 8.66 0.08 -17.72
C ARG A 273 8.10 -0.63 -16.49
N ARG A 274 8.36 -1.93 -16.33
CA ARG A 274 7.71 -2.75 -15.29
C ARG A 274 8.61 -3.85 -14.71
N ASP A 275 9.24 -4.65 -15.57
CA ASP A 275 9.95 -5.88 -15.22
C ASP A 275 11.47 -5.64 -15.28
N ALA A 276 11.92 -4.60 -14.58
CA ALA A 276 13.31 -4.13 -14.60
C ALA A 276 13.74 -3.57 -13.24
N THR A 277 15.05 -3.59 -12.96
CA THR A 277 15.69 -3.03 -11.75
C THR A 277 15.39 -1.53 -11.63
N ILE A 278 15.47 -0.80 -12.74
CA ILE A 278 15.15 0.62 -12.85
C ILE A 278 13.85 0.76 -13.63
N ARG A 279 12.82 1.26 -12.95
CA ARG A 279 11.48 1.41 -13.51
C ARG A 279 11.24 2.81 -14.04
N ILE A 280 11.06 2.92 -15.36
CA ILE A 280 10.72 4.17 -16.05
C ILE A 280 9.23 4.17 -16.40
N ARG A 281 8.46 5.10 -15.83
CA ARG A 281 7.00 5.28 -16.01
C ARG A 281 6.69 5.97 -17.35
N ASP A 282 7.09 5.34 -18.43
CA ASP A 282 6.83 5.76 -19.80
C ASP A 282 6.21 4.60 -20.57
N MET A 283 4.98 4.78 -21.05
CA MET A 283 4.22 3.74 -21.77
C MET A 283 4.86 3.33 -23.09
N THR A 284 5.75 4.15 -23.64
CA THR A 284 6.50 3.87 -24.87
C THR A 284 7.77 3.04 -24.63
N ILE A 285 8.09 2.72 -23.37
CA ILE A 285 9.20 1.84 -22.99
C ILE A 285 8.68 0.41 -22.78
N SER A 286 9.38 -0.59 -23.35
CA SER A 286 9.13 -2.02 -23.10
C SER A 286 9.17 -2.38 -21.61
N LYS A 287 8.50 -3.48 -21.23
CA LYS A 287 8.45 -3.95 -19.83
C LYS A 287 9.85 -4.14 -19.24
N THR A 288 10.74 -4.75 -20.00
CA THR A 288 12.20 -4.79 -19.81
C THR A 288 12.78 -4.29 -21.13
N HIS A 289 13.46 -3.14 -21.12
CA HIS A 289 13.85 -2.43 -22.35
C HIS A 289 15.33 -2.62 -22.67
N ALA A 290 16.18 -2.49 -21.66
CA ALA A 290 17.63 -2.59 -21.82
C ALA A 290 18.30 -3.17 -20.57
N SER A 291 19.51 -3.69 -20.72
CA SER A 291 20.41 -4.06 -19.63
C SER A 291 21.67 -3.17 -19.62
N LEU A 292 22.20 -2.96 -18.41
CA LEU A 292 23.54 -2.45 -18.16
C LEU A 292 24.36 -3.58 -17.54
N GLU A 293 25.35 -4.05 -18.27
CA GLU A 293 26.20 -5.17 -17.89
C GLU A 293 27.65 -4.72 -17.72
N VAL A 294 28.42 -5.43 -16.90
CA VAL A 294 29.87 -5.20 -16.78
C VAL A 294 30.59 -6.28 -17.57
N SER A 295 31.39 -5.85 -18.55
CA SER A 295 32.26 -6.74 -19.31
C SER A 295 33.65 -6.13 -19.39
N GLU A 296 34.68 -6.88 -18.98
CA GLU A 296 36.09 -6.42 -18.99
C GLU A 296 36.31 -5.07 -18.28
N GLY A 297 35.56 -4.80 -17.20
CA GLY A 297 35.63 -3.54 -16.45
C GLY A 297 34.94 -2.34 -17.12
N LYS A 298 34.26 -2.57 -18.24
CA LYS A 298 33.48 -1.58 -18.99
C LYS A 298 31.99 -1.82 -18.81
N ILE A 299 31.21 -0.76 -18.92
CA ILE A 299 29.75 -0.82 -18.78
C ILE A 299 29.15 -0.88 -20.18
N ILE A 300 28.49 -1.98 -20.49
CA ILE A 300 27.85 -2.23 -21.77
C ILE A 300 26.35 -2.01 -21.62
N PHE A 301 25.80 -1.16 -22.48
CA PHE A 301 24.36 -1.02 -22.67
C PHE A 301 23.89 -1.97 -23.76
N ARG A 302 22.84 -2.76 -23.50
CA ARG A 302 22.22 -3.64 -24.48
C ARG A 302 20.71 -3.41 -24.53
N ASP A 303 20.18 -3.15 -25.72
CA ASP A 303 18.74 -3.13 -25.99
C ASP A 303 18.20 -4.56 -26.06
N LEU A 304 17.19 -4.87 -25.26
CA LEU A 304 16.61 -6.22 -25.12
C LEU A 304 15.41 -6.41 -26.05
N ASP A 305 15.62 -6.12 -27.33
CA ASP A 305 14.61 -6.14 -28.37
C ASP A 305 13.38 -5.30 -28.03
N SER A 306 13.65 -4.06 -27.66
CA SER A 306 12.59 -3.13 -27.29
C SER A 306 11.74 -2.72 -28.50
N THR A 307 10.47 -2.36 -28.26
CA THR A 307 9.53 -2.03 -29.34
C THR A 307 9.93 -0.77 -30.10
N ASN A 308 10.52 0.21 -29.42
CA ASN A 308 10.86 1.52 -30.00
C ASN A 308 12.38 1.71 -30.21
N GLY A 309 13.19 0.72 -29.83
CA GLY A 309 14.64 0.82 -29.86
C GLY A 309 15.22 1.79 -28.83
N SER A 310 16.54 1.78 -28.75
CA SER A 310 17.32 2.64 -27.87
C SER A 310 18.28 3.52 -28.68
N ILE A 311 18.40 4.79 -28.31
CA ILE A 311 19.33 5.75 -28.91
C ILE A 311 20.34 6.17 -27.84
N VAL A 312 21.63 5.95 -28.08
CA VAL A 312 22.71 6.37 -27.17
C VAL A 312 23.55 7.45 -27.85
N ASN A 313 23.70 8.60 -27.18
CA ASN A 313 24.43 9.77 -27.67
C ASN A 313 24.01 10.18 -29.10
N GLY A 314 22.70 10.12 -29.38
CA GLY A 314 22.11 10.50 -30.66
C GLY A 314 22.17 9.43 -31.76
N LYS A 315 22.66 8.22 -31.48
CA LYS A 315 22.72 7.12 -32.45
C LYS A 315 21.89 5.91 -32.00
N PRO A 316 21.05 5.31 -32.87
CA PRO A 316 20.34 4.07 -32.54
C PRO A 316 21.33 2.93 -32.37
N VAL A 317 21.17 2.13 -31.32
CA VAL A 317 22.09 1.03 -30.98
C VAL A 317 21.34 -0.21 -30.50
N LYS A 318 21.93 -1.38 -30.75
CA LYS A 318 21.54 -2.65 -30.10
C LYS A 318 22.46 -2.98 -28.92
N GLU A 319 23.73 -2.64 -29.04
CA GLU A 319 24.73 -2.80 -28.00
C GLU A 319 25.79 -1.71 -28.14
N VAL A 320 26.23 -1.12 -27.03
CA VAL A 320 27.30 -0.12 -27.03
C VAL A 320 28.00 -0.04 -25.69
N GLU A 321 29.32 0.18 -25.70
CA GLU A 321 30.07 0.58 -24.50
C GLU A 321 29.67 2.01 -24.10
N LEU A 322 29.21 2.18 -22.86
CA LEU A 322 28.90 3.49 -22.32
C LEU A 322 30.17 4.19 -21.82
N SER A 323 30.18 5.51 -21.95
CA SER A 323 31.05 6.38 -21.17
C SER A 323 30.28 7.05 -20.04
N SER A 324 30.94 7.40 -18.94
CA SER A 324 30.31 8.19 -17.89
C SER A 324 29.78 9.52 -18.45
N GLY A 325 28.54 9.85 -18.16
CA GLY A 325 27.80 10.98 -18.71
C GLY A 325 27.02 10.69 -20.00
N SER A 326 27.02 9.45 -20.51
CA SER A 326 26.31 9.09 -21.75
C SER A 326 24.80 9.35 -21.63
N THR A 327 24.23 9.84 -22.72
CA THR A 327 22.79 10.08 -22.86
C THR A 327 22.12 8.90 -23.55
N VAL A 328 21.08 8.34 -22.94
CA VAL A 328 20.32 7.19 -23.46
C VAL A 328 18.86 7.59 -23.57
N GLN A 329 18.33 7.62 -24.79
CA GLN A 329 16.92 7.85 -25.06
C GLN A 329 16.21 6.53 -25.36
N MET A 330 15.10 6.29 -24.68
CA MET A 330 14.22 5.14 -24.82
C MET A 330 12.79 5.63 -24.78
N GLY A 331 12.02 5.40 -25.85
CA GLY A 331 10.67 5.96 -25.97
C GLY A 331 10.69 7.50 -25.88
N ASN A 332 9.84 8.06 -25.01
CA ASN A 332 9.77 9.51 -24.75
C ASN A 332 10.67 9.95 -23.59
N THR A 333 11.55 9.08 -23.08
CA THR A 333 12.39 9.36 -21.92
C THR A 333 13.86 9.43 -22.32
N THR A 334 14.56 10.46 -21.82
CA THR A 334 16.01 10.62 -22.01
C THR A 334 16.72 10.53 -20.66
N LEU A 335 17.64 9.58 -20.54
CA LEU A 335 18.45 9.29 -19.36
C LEU A 335 19.88 9.79 -19.57
N LYS A 336 20.56 10.17 -18.49
CA LYS A 336 21.99 10.45 -18.45
C LYS A 336 22.66 9.55 -17.42
N ILE A 337 23.62 8.75 -17.84
CA ILE A 337 24.22 7.67 -17.04
C ILE A 337 25.63 8.07 -16.64
N HIS A 338 25.90 8.16 -15.34
CA HIS A 338 27.18 8.48 -14.74
C HIS A 338 27.73 7.27 -13.98
N PHE A 339 29.02 7.00 -14.14
CA PHE A 339 29.67 5.90 -13.44
C PHE A 339 30.07 6.35 -12.05
N VAL A 340 29.84 5.49 -11.06
CA VAL A 340 30.20 5.75 -9.67
C VAL A 340 31.32 4.77 -9.32
N THR A 341 32.54 5.26 -9.29
CA THR A 341 33.70 4.50 -8.81
C THR A 341 33.71 4.56 -7.29
N SER A 342 33.72 3.40 -6.64
CA SER A 342 33.84 3.25 -5.18
C SER A 342 35.29 3.28 -4.71
#